data_AF-A0AAW8NFM3-F1
#
_entry.id   AF-A0AAW8NFM3-F1
#
_cell.length_a   1.000
_cell.length_b   1.000
_cell.length_c   1.000
_cell.angle_alpha   90.00
_cell.angle_beta   90.00
_cell.angle_gamma   90.00
#
_symmetry.space_group_name_H-M   'P 1'
#
loop_
_entity.id
_entity.type
_entity.pdbx_description
1 polymer ?
#
loop_
_entity_poly.entity_id
_entity_poly.type
_entity_poly.pdbx_seq_one_letter_code
_entity_poly.pdbx_strand_id
1 'polypeptide(L)'
;MTSSYSFTAELWLYPGEAGWHFLTLPPDVADDIRARNAGHSKAFGSIQVTAEISGHTWQTSLFPDAHKGTYLLPVKKAIRARARISEGDAVKVSLSVIGT
;
A
#
# COMPACT_ATOMS: atom_id res chain seq x y z
N MET A 1 -12.36 9.65 -11.29
CA MET A 1 -12.66 8.20 -11.40
C MET A 1 -11.78 7.46 -10.41
N THR A 2 -12.36 6.68 -9.51
CA THR A 2 -11.60 5.84 -8.55
C THR A 2 -11.00 4.65 -9.29
N SER A 3 -9.67 4.45 -9.22
CA SER A 3 -9.02 3.27 -9.79
C SER A 3 -8.84 2.21 -8.69
N SER A 4 -9.21 0.96 -8.99
CA SER A 4 -9.12 -0.14 -8.03
C SER A 4 -8.19 -1.25 -8.55
N TYR A 5 -7.45 -1.86 -7.64
CA TYR A 5 -6.42 -2.87 -7.90
C TYR A 5 -6.59 -4.03 -6.91
N SER A 6 -6.22 -5.25 -7.32
CA SER A 6 -6.07 -6.37 -6.40
C SER A 6 -4.78 -7.12 -6.70
N PHE A 7 -4.00 -7.40 -5.67
CA PHE A 7 -2.72 -8.07 -5.79
C PHE A 7 -2.39 -8.83 -4.51
N THR A 8 -1.36 -9.68 -4.58
CA THR A 8 -0.77 -10.33 -3.41
C THR A 8 0.64 -9.79 -3.20
N ALA A 9 1.00 -9.48 -1.96
CA ALA A 9 2.34 -9.02 -1.59
C ALA A 9 2.73 -9.59 -0.22
N GLU A 10 4.03 -9.78 -0.01
CA GLU A 10 4.57 -10.22 1.28
C GLU A 10 4.59 -9.07 2.28
N LEU A 11 4.05 -9.30 3.47
CA LEU A 11 4.11 -8.35 4.57
C LEU A 11 5.49 -8.40 5.23
N TRP A 12 6.20 -7.28 5.29
CA TRP A 12 7.54 -7.23 5.88
C TRP A 12 7.66 -6.16 6.96
N LEU A 13 8.54 -6.38 7.94
CA LEU A 13 8.86 -5.44 9.01
C LEU A 13 9.95 -4.47 8.55
N TYR A 14 9.67 -3.17 8.66
CA TYR A 14 10.69 -2.16 8.42
C TYR A 14 11.74 -2.18 9.54
N PRO A 15 13.04 -2.16 9.20
CA PRO A 15 14.11 -2.19 10.20
C PRO A 15 14.06 -0.93 11.07
N GLY A 16 13.78 -1.10 12.36
CA GLY A 16 13.74 -0.02 13.34
C GLY A 16 12.82 -0.32 14.53
N GLU A 17 12.96 0.45 15.61
CA GLU A 17 12.23 0.22 16.87
C GLU A 17 10.72 0.51 16.78
N ALA A 18 10.28 1.24 15.76
CA ALA A 18 8.90 1.67 15.60
C ALA A 18 7.93 0.56 15.14
N GLY A 19 8.43 -0.60 14.70
CA GLY A 19 7.58 -1.76 14.37
C GLY A 19 6.64 -1.58 13.18
N TRP A 20 7.00 -0.69 12.23
CA TRP A 20 6.24 -0.47 11.00
C TRP A 20 6.24 -1.71 10.12
N HIS A 21 5.10 -2.08 9.54
CA HIS A 21 5.08 -3.12 8.51
C HIS A 21 4.52 -2.57 7.23
N PHE A 22 5.05 -3.07 6.12
CA PHE A 22 4.72 -2.62 4.79
C PHE A 22 4.46 -3.78 3.85
N LEU A 23 3.71 -3.47 2.81
CA LEU A 23 3.59 -4.28 1.61
C LEU A 23 4.24 -3.48 0.47
N THR A 24 5.09 -4.14 -0.31
CA THR A 24 5.63 -3.53 -1.52
C THR A 24 4.68 -3.81 -2.68
N LEU A 25 4.25 -2.77 -3.38
CA LEU A 25 3.35 -2.93 -4.52
C LEU A 25 4.06 -3.67 -5.67
N PRO A 26 3.37 -4.56 -6.39
CA PRO A 26 3.84 -5.08 -7.65
C PRO A 26 4.17 -3.95 -8.64
N PRO A 27 5.23 -4.08 -9.45
CA PRO A 27 5.66 -3.01 -10.36
C PRO A 27 4.57 -2.56 -11.34
N ASP A 28 3.81 -3.51 -11.90
CA ASP A 28 2.71 -3.24 -12.84
C ASP A 28 1.59 -2.40 -12.22
N VAL A 29 1.23 -2.69 -10.96
CA VAL A 29 0.26 -1.91 -10.19
C VAL A 29 0.81 -0.52 -9.87
N ALA A 30 2.07 -0.44 -9.45
CA ALA A 30 2.72 0.82 -9.12
C ALA A 30 2.84 1.75 -10.35
N ASP A 31 3.15 1.19 -11.51
CA ASP A 31 3.30 1.90 -12.77
C ASP A 31 1.96 2.46 -13.27
N ASP A 32 0.87 1.69 -13.21
CA ASP A 32 -0.47 2.18 -13.58
C ASP A 32 -0.94 3.29 -12.61
N ILE A 33 -0.71 3.13 -11.30
CA ILE A 33 -0.99 4.17 -10.31
C ILE A 33 -0.20 5.44 -10.64
N ARG A 34 1.10 5.31 -10.94
CA ARG A 34 1.95 6.47 -11.26
C ARG A 34 1.49 7.17 -12.54
N ALA A 35 1.19 6.42 -13.59
CA ALA A 35 0.74 6.97 -14.87
C ALA A 35 -0.57 7.75 -14.71
N ARG A 36 -1.53 7.22 -13.94
CA ARG A 36 -2.83 7.86 -13.71
C ARG A 36 -2.78 9.06 -12.77
N ASN A 37 -1.77 9.13 -11.91
CA ASN A 37 -1.61 10.22 -10.95
C ASN A 37 -0.49 11.20 -11.33
N ALA A 38 0.07 11.08 -12.55
CA ALA A 38 1.05 12.01 -13.09
C ALA A 38 0.45 13.43 -13.08
N GLY A 39 1.07 14.33 -12.31
CA GLY A 39 0.62 15.72 -12.13
C GLY A 39 -0.32 15.99 -10.96
N HIS A 40 -0.79 14.97 -10.22
CA HIS A 40 -1.74 15.11 -9.10
C HIS A 40 -1.23 14.57 -7.76
N SER A 41 0.06 14.25 -7.67
CA SER A 41 0.65 13.78 -6.41
C SER A 41 0.71 14.90 -5.36
N LYS A 42 0.27 14.61 -4.13
CA LYS A 42 0.47 15.50 -2.97
C LYS A 42 1.97 15.66 -2.65
N ALA A 43 2.29 16.51 -1.68
CA ALA A 43 3.66 16.70 -1.18
C ALA A 43 4.38 15.34 -1.02
N PHE A 44 5.62 15.26 -1.54
CA PHE A 44 6.49 14.09 -1.51
C PHE A 44 6.05 12.87 -2.34
N GLY A 45 5.13 13.01 -3.31
CA GLY A 45 4.80 11.92 -4.23
C GLY A 45 3.87 10.84 -3.64
N SER A 46 3.26 11.12 -2.48
CA SER A 46 2.34 10.21 -1.81
C SER A 46 0.95 10.19 -2.46
N ILE A 47 0.32 9.01 -2.50
CA ILE A 47 -0.99 8.80 -3.12
C ILE A 47 -1.98 8.31 -2.06
N GLN A 48 -3.12 8.98 -1.94
CA GLN A 48 -4.14 8.61 -0.96
C GLN A 48 -4.95 7.41 -1.45
N VAL A 49 -5.12 6.42 -0.58
CA VAL A 49 -5.75 5.14 -0.91
C VAL A 49 -6.67 4.67 0.20
N THR A 50 -7.64 3.85 -0.19
CA THR A 50 -8.36 2.94 0.69
C THR A 50 -7.86 1.53 0.40
N ALA A 51 -7.31 0.86 1.41
CA ALA A 51 -6.83 -0.52 1.31
C ALA A 51 -7.73 -1.46 2.10
N GLU A 52 -7.79 -2.71 1.70
CA GLU A 52 -8.52 -3.77 2.37
C GLU A 52 -7.71 -5.07 2.37
N ILE A 53 -7.70 -5.74 3.52
CA ILE A 53 -7.14 -7.08 3.71
C ILE A 53 -8.15 -7.88 4.52
N SER A 54 -8.52 -9.07 4.06
CA SER A 54 -9.43 -10.00 4.77
C SER A 54 -10.74 -9.33 5.24
N GLY A 55 -11.33 -8.44 4.43
CA GLY A 55 -12.55 -7.71 4.77
C GLY A 55 -12.36 -6.54 5.76
N HIS A 56 -11.11 -6.20 6.11
CA HIS A 56 -10.78 -5.07 6.97
C HIS A 56 -10.23 -3.91 6.15
N THR A 57 -11.03 -2.86 6.03
CA THR A 57 -10.72 -1.68 5.24
C THR A 57 -10.09 -0.58 6.11
N TRP A 58 -9.10 0.15 5.57
CA TRP A 58 -8.58 1.38 6.17
C TRP A 58 -8.11 2.38 5.12
N GLN A 59 -8.16 3.65 5.48
CA GLN A 59 -7.56 4.73 4.69
C GLN A 59 -6.10 4.96 5.11
N THR A 60 -5.25 5.17 4.10
CA THR A 60 -3.82 5.48 4.27
C THR A 60 -3.25 6.14 3.01
N SER A 61 -1.93 6.29 2.97
CA SER A 61 -1.20 6.79 1.81
C SER A 61 -0.16 5.77 1.36
N LEU A 62 0.00 5.62 0.05
CA LEU A 62 1.15 4.99 -0.55
C LEU A 62 2.35 5.93 -0.48
N PHE A 63 3.50 5.41 -0.07
CA PHE A 63 4.76 6.15 -0.05
C PHE A 63 5.67 5.68 -1.19
N PRO A 64 6.23 6.58 -2.00
CA PRO A 64 7.13 6.17 -3.08
C PRO A 64 8.43 5.58 -2.52
N ASP A 65 8.85 4.45 -3.07
CA ASP A 65 10.20 3.91 -2.92
C ASP A 65 10.98 4.22 -4.19
N ALA A 66 11.75 5.31 -4.16
CA ALA A 66 12.53 5.79 -5.31
C ALA A 66 13.65 4.82 -5.70
N HIS A 67 14.16 4.01 -4.77
CA HIS A 67 15.22 3.05 -5.05
C HIS A 67 14.68 1.84 -5.83
N LYS A 68 13.47 1.39 -5.50
CA LYS A 68 12.83 0.23 -6.14
C LYS A 68 11.85 0.60 -7.25
N GLY A 69 11.57 1.89 -7.46
CA GLY A 69 10.64 2.36 -8.48
C GLY A 69 9.19 1.92 -8.22
N THR A 70 8.80 1.71 -6.96
CA THR A 70 7.47 1.22 -6.57
C THR A 70 6.87 2.06 -5.43
N TYR A 71 5.79 1.60 -4.83
CA TYR A 71 5.16 2.18 -3.65
C TYR A 71 5.16 1.20 -2.47
N LEU A 72 5.24 1.76 -1.28
CA LEU A 72 5.06 1.05 -0.01
C LEU A 72 3.68 1.36 0.56
N LEU A 73 2.94 0.31 0.90
CA LEU A 73 1.66 0.39 1.59
C LEU A 73 1.86 0.06 3.08
N PRO A 74 1.72 1.03 4.00
CA PRO A 74 1.80 0.76 5.43
C PRO A 74 0.58 -0.04 5.92
N VAL A 75 0.83 -1.08 6.72
CA VAL A 75 -0.22 -1.91 7.34
C VAL A 75 -0.25 -1.67 8.85
N LYS A 76 -1.31 -1.01 9.32
CA LYS A 76 -1.50 -0.65 10.72
C LYS A 76 -1.55 -1.90 11.61
N LYS A 77 -0.96 -1.82 12.82
CA LYS A 77 -1.01 -2.90 13.82
C LYS A 77 -2.43 -3.45 14.07
N ALA A 78 -3.42 -2.57 14.17
CA ALA A 78 -4.82 -2.96 14.37
C ALA A 78 -5.40 -3.77 13.20
N ILE A 79 -4.98 -3.49 11.96
CA ILE A 79 -5.41 -4.24 10.78
C ILE A 79 -4.74 -5.61 10.78
N ARG A 80 -3.43 -5.67 11.03
CA ARG A 80 -2.69 -6.96 11.12
C ARG A 80 -3.31 -7.89 12.16
N ALA A 81 -3.62 -7.36 13.35
CA ALA A 81 -4.22 -8.12 14.43
C ALA A 81 -5.60 -8.67 14.07
N ARG A 82 -6.45 -7.88 13.40
CA ARG A 82 -7.80 -8.31 12.98
C ARG A 82 -7.74 -9.32 11.83
N ALA A 83 -6.87 -9.08 10.84
CA ALA A 83 -6.65 -9.97 9.71
C ALA A 83 -5.84 -11.23 10.04
N ARG A 84 -5.27 -11.32 11.25
CA ARG A 84 -4.40 -12.42 11.72
C ARG A 84 -3.21 -12.69 10.78
N ILE A 85 -2.55 -11.60 10.39
CA ILE A 85 -1.34 -11.64 9.54
C ILE A 85 -0.12 -11.11 10.29
N SER A 86 1.03 -11.61 9.90
CA SER A 86 2.36 -11.35 10.45
C SER A 86 3.40 -11.19 9.34
N GLU A 87 4.59 -10.73 9.73
CA GLU A 87 5.74 -10.69 8.82
C GLU A 87 5.97 -12.04 8.13
N GLY A 88 6.28 -12.00 6.83
CA GLY A 88 6.46 -13.17 5.97
C GLY A 88 5.19 -13.71 5.33
N ASP A 89 4.01 -13.25 5.75
CA ASP A 89 2.76 -13.72 5.14
C ASP A 89 2.55 -13.10 3.75
N ALA A 90 2.10 -13.94 2.81
CA ALA A 90 1.59 -13.49 1.52
C ALA A 90 0.14 -12.99 1.69
N VAL A 91 -0.08 -11.70 1.51
CA VAL A 91 -1.34 -11.04 1.81
C VAL A 91 -2.04 -10.58 0.54
N LYS A 92 -3.30 -11.01 0.35
CA LYS A 92 -4.17 -10.47 -0.70
C LYS A 92 -4.72 -9.11 -0.28
N VAL A 93 -4.50 -8.11 -1.14
CA VAL A 93 -4.91 -6.72 -0.93
C VAL A 93 -5.90 -6.32 -2.00
N SER A 94 -6.93 -5.58 -1.60
CA SER A 94 -7.72 -4.73 -2.51
C SER A 94 -7.37 -3.27 -2.22
N LEU A 95 -7.08 -2.50 -3.26
CA LEU A 95 -6.60 -1.13 -3.14
C LEU A 95 -7.41 -0.22 -4.06
N SER A 96 -7.97 0.86 -3.52
CA SER A 96 -8.68 1.88 -4.28
C SER A 96 -7.98 3.23 -4.12
N VAL A 97 -7.54 3.82 -5.23
CA VAL A 97 -6.95 5.16 -5.25
C VAL A 97 -8.06 6.19 -5.17
N ILE A 98 -8.01 7.01 -4.12
CA ILE A 98 -8.96 8.11 -3.94
C ILE A 98 -8.50 9.24 -4.85
N GLY A 99 -9.19 9.41 -5.98
CA GLY A 99 -8.92 10.52 -6.90
C GLY A 99 -9.17 11.86 -6.21
N THR A 100 -8.17 12.74 -6.23
CA THR A 100 -8.36 14.19 -6.08
C THR A 100 -8.85 14.80 -7.37
#